data_AF-A0A932G664-F1
#
_entry.id   AF-A0A932G664-F1
#
_cell.length_a   1.000
_cell.length_b   1.000
_cell.length_c   1.000
_cell.angle_alpha   90.00
_cell.angle_beta   90.00
_cell.angle_gamma   90.00
#
_symmetry.space_group_name_H-M   'P 1'
#
loop_
_entity.id
_entity.type
_entity.pdbx_description
1 polymer ?
#
loop_
_entity_poly.entity_id
_entity_poly.type
_entity_poly.pdbx_seq_one_letter_code
_entity_poly.pdbx_strand_id
1 'polypeptide(L)'
;MRHHELTGSLTPPIVGLLAGCLTACTLTEVPFCEDQPSHRTCRDAGGEGEGEGEGEGEGEGEGEGEGECPEAPCDEPLVCDDAECVACLHDANDAAADPGCTADEPFCDELSRACWSCRTDDDCPADPLFFCDTEDHACRGCESDLECEDAALGGGCLESGECVPCDEDDDCEPLGLHGCLENECVECSEDADCTDGDTQHGCDPRTNTCSPNDAGDVSQCHQCVSDLDCSDDGTSACVVVSFPIEGGDEVGTYCTMPCPELPDDCLDVVGSRGYACRSVQRRGDELTGYDFCVPARTTCEGYLDALTTQACGESANCGADGIADAVCIDDICTYACPGGAADCPPSQASCEAGNCQP
;
A
#
# COMPACT_ATOMS: atom_id res chain seq x y z
N MET A 1 -42.06 35.74 21.51
CA MET A 1 -43.11 35.55 20.48
C MET A 1 -43.11 36.71 19.49
N ARG A 2 -42.22 36.65 18.50
CA ARG A 2 -42.34 37.40 17.25
C ARG A 2 -41.78 36.48 16.17
N HIS A 3 -42.69 35.91 15.39
CA HIS A 3 -42.36 35.14 14.19
C HIS A 3 -41.90 36.11 13.11
N HIS A 4 -40.73 35.85 12.54
CA HIS A 4 -40.32 36.43 11.27
C HIS A 4 -40.26 35.28 10.26
N GLU A 5 -41.29 35.22 9.43
CA GLU A 5 -41.29 34.45 8.19
C GLU A 5 -40.39 35.17 7.18
N LEU A 6 -39.44 34.44 6.58
CA LEU A 6 -38.79 34.84 5.33
C LEU A 6 -38.78 33.62 4.41
N THR A 7 -39.81 33.55 3.57
CA THR A 7 -39.86 32.74 2.36
C THR A 7 -39.21 33.54 1.24
N GLY A 8 -38.19 32.96 0.60
CA GLY A 8 -37.43 33.62 -0.47
C GLY A 8 -36.75 32.60 -1.35
N SER A 9 -37.55 31.83 -2.09
CA SER A 9 -37.11 30.94 -3.17
C SER A 9 -36.69 31.76 -4.38
N LEU A 10 -35.43 31.66 -4.78
CA LEU A 10 -34.91 32.13 -6.06
C LEU A 10 -33.99 31.04 -6.63
N THR A 11 -34.56 30.19 -7.47
CA THR A 11 -33.83 29.33 -8.38
C THR A 11 -33.28 30.17 -9.54
N PRO A 12 -31.97 30.08 -9.85
CA PRO A 12 -31.45 30.66 -11.09
C PRO A 12 -31.71 29.72 -12.29
N PRO A 13 -31.84 30.28 -13.51
CA PRO A 13 -32.06 29.48 -14.72
C PRO A 13 -30.78 28.74 -15.14
N ILE A 14 -30.93 27.43 -15.36
CA ILE A 14 -29.96 26.57 -16.03
C ILE A 14 -29.84 27.02 -17.48
N VAL A 15 -28.75 27.72 -17.81
CA VAL A 15 -28.34 28.00 -19.19
C VAL A 15 -27.43 26.86 -19.63
N GLY A 16 -27.98 25.98 -20.47
CA GLY A 16 -27.23 24.91 -21.13
C GLY A 16 -26.21 25.48 -22.11
N LEU A 17 -24.95 25.08 -21.92
CA LEU A 17 -23.86 25.31 -22.85
C LEU A 17 -23.17 23.96 -23.12
N LEU A 18 -23.78 23.18 -24.02
CA LEU A 18 -23.16 22.05 -24.68
C LEU A 18 -22.16 22.60 -25.71
N ALA A 19 -20.92 22.78 -25.30
CA ALA A 19 -19.79 22.99 -26.22
C ALA A 19 -18.95 21.72 -26.22
N GLY A 20 -19.02 21.00 -27.34
CA GLY A 20 -18.26 19.78 -27.56
C GLY A 20 -16.76 20.03 -27.58
N CYS A 21 -16.04 19.27 -26.75
CA CYS A 21 -14.60 19.08 -26.87
C CYS A 21 -14.36 17.70 -27.48
N LEU A 22 -14.26 17.67 -28.81
CA LEU A 22 -13.60 16.60 -29.56
C LEU A 22 -12.10 16.87 -29.46
N THR A 23 -11.43 16.28 -28.47
CA THR A 23 -9.96 16.26 -28.42
C THR A 23 -9.49 14.83 -28.60
N ALA A 24 -8.70 14.66 -29.65
CA ALA A 24 -8.19 13.40 -30.16
C ALA A 24 -7.39 12.62 -29.11
N CYS A 25 -7.74 11.34 -28.93
CA CYS A 25 -6.85 10.34 -28.36
C CYS A 25 -5.65 10.18 -29.32
N THR A 26 -4.49 10.67 -28.92
CA THR A 26 -3.23 10.22 -29.49
C THR A 26 -2.91 8.85 -28.88
N LEU A 27 -3.05 7.82 -29.70
CA LEU A 27 -2.51 6.48 -29.45
C LEU A 27 -1.02 6.60 -29.15
N THR A 28 -0.63 6.34 -27.90
CA THR A 28 0.76 6.05 -27.56
C THR A 28 1.02 4.60 -27.94
N GLU A 29 1.96 4.41 -28.84
CA GLU A 29 2.37 3.14 -29.42
C GLU A 29 3.01 2.25 -28.33
N VAL A 30 2.44 1.06 -28.17
CA VAL A 30 3.04 -0.07 -27.45
C VAL A 30 4.35 -0.49 -28.14
N PRO A 31 5.43 -0.76 -27.38
CA PRO A 31 6.63 -1.33 -27.96
C PRO A 31 6.36 -2.77 -28.42
N PHE A 32 6.40 -2.88 -29.74
CA PHE A 32 6.64 -4.04 -30.59
C PHE A 32 7.51 -5.13 -29.91
N CYS A 33 6.95 -6.33 -29.72
CA CYS A 33 7.74 -7.54 -29.54
C CYS A 33 8.26 -7.99 -30.92
N GLU A 34 9.55 -7.78 -31.17
CA GLU A 34 10.23 -8.36 -32.31
C GLU A 34 10.36 -9.89 -32.14
N ASP A 35 9.60 -10.58 -32.97
CA ASP A 35 9.84 -11.93 -33.46
C ASP A 35 11.26 -12.05 -34.04
N GLN A 36 12.13 -12.88 -33.43
CA GLN A 36 13.32 -13.39 -34.09
C GLN A 36 13.39 -14.93 -34.03
N PRO A 37 13.48 -15.61 -35.19
CA PRO A 37 13.60 -17.04 -35.27
C PRO A 37 15.07 -17.50 -35.29
N SER A 38 15.25 -18.76 -34.87
CA SER A 38 16.31 -19.68 -35.31
C SER A 38 17.77 -19.39 -34.91
N HIS A 39 18.29 -20.21 -33.99
CA HIS A 39 19.65 -20.71 -34.11
C HIS A 39 19.74 -22.16 -33.62
N ARG A 40 19.36 -23.09 -34.51
CA ARG A 40 19.92 -24.45 -34.54
C ARG A 40 21.31 -24.35 -35.16
N THR A 41 22.34 -24.80 -34.44
CA THR A 41 23.56 -25.31 -35.06
C THR A 41 23.85 -26.69 -34.50
N CYS A 42 23.70 -27.69 -35.37
CA CYS A 42 24.21 -29.04 -35.17
C CYS A 42 25.69 -29.13 -35.60
N ARG A 43 26.41 -30.09 -34.98
CA ARG A 43 27.69 -30.74 -35.40
C ARG A 43 28.96 -29.87 -35.28
N ASP A 44 30.11 -30.35 -34.78
CA ASP A 44 30.87 -31.61 -34.96
C ASP A 44 31.70 -31.95 -33.69
N ALA A 45 31.80 -33.20 -33.22
CA ALA A 45 32.78 -34.27 -33.55
C ALA A 45 34.12 -34.27 -32.75
N GLY A 46 34.41 -35.42 -32.12
CA GLY A 46 35.67 -35.85 -31.47
C GLY A 46 35.38 -36.49 -30.09
N GLY A 47 35.50 -37.80 -29.83
CA GLY A 47 36.63 -38.71 -30.10
C GLY A 47 37.81 -38.30 -29.22
N GLU A 48 38.40 -39.06 -28.29
CA GLU A 48 38.57 -40.50 -28.04
C GLU A 48 38.98 -40.67 -26.55
N GLY A 49 38.80 -41.85 -25.95
CA GLY A 49 39.34 -42.11 -24.60
C GLY A 49 39.00 -43.49 -24.06
N GLU A 50 39.86 -44.46 -24.36
CA GLU A 50 39.81 -45.85 -23.92
C GLU A 50 39.98 -45.99 -22.39
N GLY A 51 39.32 -46.98 -21.82
CA GLY A 51 39.49 -47.39 -20.42
C GLY A 51 38.97 -48.80 -20.21
N GLU A 52 39.81 -49.79 -20.50
CA GLU A 52 39.57 -51.19 -20.15
C GLU A 52 39.62 -51.37 -18.64
N GLY A 53 38.63 -52.10 -18.11
CA GLY A 53 38.56 -52.49 -16.71
C GLY A 53 37.73 -53.76 -16.58
N GLU A 54 38.39 -54.91 -16.78
CA GLU A 54 37.85 -56.22 -16.45
C GLU A 54 37.72 -56.34 -14.92
N GLY A 55 36.52 -56.62 -14.46
CA GLY A 55 36.21 -56.93 -13.07
C GLY A 55 35.12 -57.98 -13.03
N GLU A 56 35.53 -59.25 -13.07
CA GLU A 56 34.65 -60.38 -12.81
C GLU A 56 34.26 -60.38 -11.33
N GLY A 57 32.99 -60.13 -11.06
CA GLY A 57 32.35 -60.32 -9.77
C GLY A 57 31.11 -61.18 -9.95
N GLU A 58 31.30 -62.50 -9.87
CA GLU A 58 30.20 -63.45 -9.72
C GLU A 58 29.60 -63.28 -8.32
N GLY A 59 28.37 -62.75 -8.28
CA GLY A 59 27.52 -62.74 -7.11
C GLY A 59 26.13 -63.17 -7.53
N GLU A 60 25.85 -64.47 -7.39
CA GLU A 60 24.51 -65.02 -7.48
C GLU A 60 23.68 -64.48 -6.31
N GLY A 61 22.84 -63.49 -6.58
CA GLY A 61 21.73 -63.07 -5.74
C GLY A 61 20.45 -63.42 -6.48
N GLU A 62 19.60 -64.20 -5.82
CA GLU A 62 18.42 -64.82 -6.40
C GLU A 62 17.46 -63.77 -6.98
N GLY A 63 16.94 -64.05 -8.18
CA GLY A 63 15.94 -63.21 -8.82
C GLY A 63 14.69 -63.15 -7.97
N GLU A 64 14.46 -61.97 -7.37
CA GLU A 64 13.14 -61.51 -6.99
C GLU A 64 12.33 -61.51 -8.30
N GLY A 65 11.42 -62.46 -8.43
CA GLY A 65 10.56 -62.56 -9.61
C GLY A 65 9.72 -61.30 -9.68
N GLU A 66 9.85 -60.55 -10.77
CA GLU A 66 8.83 -59.58 -11.16
C GLU A 66 7.50 -60.34 -11.17
N GLY A 67 6.67 -60.05 -10.17
CA GLY A 67 5.36 -60.68 -10.04
C GLY A 67 4.60 -60.39 -11.32
N GLU A 68 4.40 -61.42 -12.15
CA GLU A 68 3.63 -61.28 -13.37
C GLU A 68 2.25 -60.74 -12.97
N CYS A 69 1.95 -59.52 -13.42
CA CYS A 69 0.61 -58.95 -13.31
C CYS A 69 -0.39 -60.00 -13.80
N PRO A 70 -1.59 -60.08 -13.20
CA PRO A 70 -2.63 -60.98 -13.70
C PRO A 70 -2.75 -60.80 -15.23
N GLU A 71 -2.95 -61.88 -15.98
CA GLU A 71 -3.01 -61.87 -17.46
C GLU A 71 -4.06 -60.89 -18.03
N ALA A 72 -4.91 -60.31 -17.18
CA ALA A 72 -5.76 -59.18 -17.49
C ALA A 72 -5.00 -57.86 -17.25
N PRO A 73 -4.78 -57.03 -18.28
CA PRO A 73 -4.20 -55.71 -18.08
C PRO A 73 -5.04 -54.91 -17.09
N CYS A 74 -4.40 -54.12 -16.24
CA CYS A 74 -5.09 -53.15 -15.39
C CYS A 74 -5.97 -52.27 -16.28
N ASP A 75 -7.18 -51.97 -15.82
CA ASP A 75 -8.05 -51.03 -16.52
C ASP A 75 -7.38 -49.64 -16.47
N GLU A 76 -7.20 -49.00 -17.64
CA GLU A 76 -6.68 -47.63 -17.71
C GLU A 76 -7.54 -46.71 -16.83
N PRO A 77 -6.93 -45.88 -15.95
CA PRO A 77 -5.53 -45.45 -15.94
C PRO A 77 -4.57 -46.21 -15.00
N LEU A 78 -4.97 -47.33 -14.39
CA LEU A 78 -4.15 -47.98 -13.36
C LEU A 78 -2.85 -48.60 -13.92
N VAL A 79 -1.76 -48.47 -13.16
CA VAL A 79 -0.44 -49.06 -13.42
C VAL A 79 -0.21 -50.28 -12.52
N CYS A 80 0.56 -51.26 -13.00
CA CYS A 80 0.82 -52.47 -12.22
C CYS A 80 2.07 -52.30 -11.34
N ASP A 81 1.92 -52.57 -10.04
CA ASP A 81 2.98 -52.65 -9.03
C ASP A 81 2.90 -54.02 -8.35
N ASP A 82 3.91 -54.87 -8.47
CA ASP A 82 4.00 -56.15 -7.74
C ASP A 82 2.70 -57.00 -7.72
N ALA A 83 2.01 -57.06 -8.86
CA ALA A 83 0.73 -57.77 -9.09
C ALA A 83 -0.55 -57.11 -8.52
N GLU A 84 -0.48 -55.87 -8.02
CA GLU A 84 -1.64 -55.03 -7.73
C GLU A 84 -1.75 -53.88 -8.75
N CYS A 85 -2.98 -53.51 -9.10
CA CYS A 85 -3.22 -52.35 -9.95
C CYS A 85 -3.37 -51.11 -9.05
N VAL A 86 -2.43 -50.19 -9.15
CA VAL A 86 -2.37 -48.95 -8.36
C VAL A 86 -2.57 -47.73 -9.25
N ALA A 87 -2.92 -46.58 -8.65
CA ALA A 87 -3.16 -45.37 -9.43
C ALA A 87 -1.86 -44.76 -9.96
N CYS A 88 -0.75 -44.90 -9.23
CA CYS A 88 0.54 -44.31 -9.63
C CYS A 88 1.71 -44.99 -8.91
N LEU A 89 2.94 -44.74 -9.38
CA LEU A 89 4.16 -45.37 -8.84
C LEU A 89 5.18 -44.37 -8.31
N HIS A 90 5.31 -43.21 -8.94
CA HIS A 90 6.36 -42.24 -8.63
C HIS A 90 5.82 -40.82 -8.65
N ASP A 91 6.30 -40.00 -7.70
CA ASP A 91 5.99 -38.56 -7.70
C ASP A 91 6.78 -37.86 -8.83
N ALA A 92 6.20 -37.88 -10.03
CA ALA A 92 6.67 -37.04 -11.12
C ALA A 92 6.19 -35.61 -10.84
N ASN A 93 7.04 -34.83 -10.16
CA ASN A 93 6.86 -33.38 -9.93
C ASN A 93 6.60 -32.54 -11.21
N ASP A 94 6.70 -33.15 -12.38
CA ASP A 94 6.38 -32.54 -13.65
C ASP A 94 5.07 -33.15 -14.16
N ALA A 95 4.08 -32.29 -14.48
CA ALA A 95 2.79 -32.65 -15.11
C ALA A 95 2.90 -33.45 -16.43
N ALA A 96 4.12 -33.74 -16.86
CA ALA A 96 4.44 -34.69 -17.91
C ALA A 96 5.07 -35.97 -17.32
N ALA A 97 4.19 -36.95 -17.06
CA ALA A 97 4.43 -38.39 -17.17
C ALA A 97 4.79 -39.21 -15.91
N ASP A 98 3.85 -39.35 -14.98
CA ASP A 98 3.51 -40.71 -14.51
C ASP A 98 2.28 -41.18 -15.34
N PRO A 99 2.35 -42.29 -16.08
CA PRO A 99 1.22 -42.81 -16.89
C PRO A 99 -0.04 -43.15 -16.08
N GLY A 100 0.02 -43.15 -14.75
CA GLY A 100 -1.09 -43.49 -13.87
C GLY A 100 -2.02 -42.33 -13.46
N CYS A 101 -1.49 -41.11 -13.41
CA CYS A 101 -2.21 -39.93 -12.92
C CYS A 101 -2.79 -39.07 -14.06
N THR A 102 -3.86 -38.33 -13.76
CA THR A 102 -4.54 -37.49 -14.76
C THR A 102 -4.09 -36.03 -14.65
N ALA A 103 -4.49 -35.19 -15.62
CA ALA A 103 -4.21 -33.77 -15.55
C ALA A 103 -4.91 -33.06 -14.37
N ASP A 104 -6.02 -33.62 -13.89
CA ASP A 104 -6.79 -33.08 -12.75
C ASP A 104 -6.22 -33.55 -11.40
N GLU A 105 -5.43 -34.64 -11.39
CA GLU A 105 -4.79 -35.22 -10.21
C GLU A 105 -3.33 -35.58 -10.52
N PRO A 106 -2.43 -34.59 -10.72
CA PRO A 106 -1.11 -34.85 -11.30
C PRO A 106 -0.07 -35.39 -10.31
N PHE A 107 -0.32 -35.33 -9.00
CA PHE A 107 0.66 -35.73 -7.99
C PHE A 107 0.43 -37.17 -7.55
N CYS A 108 1.51 -37.94 -7.41
CA CYS A 108 1.43 -39.31 -6.90
C CYS A 108 1.93 -39.37 -5.46
N ASP A 109 1.10 -39.87 -4.54
CA ASP A 109 1.58 -40.24 -3.22
C ASP A 109 2.13 -41.66 -3.23
N GLU A 110 3.45 -41.79 -3.14
CA GLU A 110 4.15 -43.07 -3.20
C GLU A 110 3.76 -44.04 -2.06
N LEU A 111 3.23 -43.51 -0.95
CA LEU A 111 2.84 -44.32 0.21
C LEU A 111 1.45 -44.96 0.04
N SER A 112 0.45 -44.16 -0.33
CA SER A 112 -0.94 -44.62 -0.55
C SER A 112 -1.17 -45.13 -1.97
N ARG A 113 -0.26 -44.83 -2.89
CA ARG A 113 -0.36 -45.12 -4.33
C ARG A 113 -1.64 -44.53 -4.96
N ALA A 114 -2.08 -43.39 -4.43
CA ALA A 114 -3.21 -42.60 -4.93
C ALA A 114 -2.70 -41.34 -5.64
N CYS A 115 -3.45 -40.90 -6.65
CA CYS A 115 -3.22 -39.60 -7.27
C CYS A 115 -3.93 -38.50 -6.46
N TRP A 116 -3.28 -37.36 -6.32
CA TRP A 116 -3.73 -36.19 -5.59
C TRP A 116 -3.82 -34.99 -6.54
N SER A 117 -4.80 -34.13 -6.31
CA SER A 117 -4.94 -32.88 -7.08
C SER A 117 -3.96 -31.79 -6.64
N CYS A 118 -3.51 -31.84 -5.39
CA CYS A 118 -2.59 -30.87 -4.82
C CYS A 118 -1.81 -31.42 -3.63
N ARG A 119 -0.70 -30.75 -3.29
CA ARG A 119 0.07 -30.94 -2.05
C ARG A 119 0.17 -29.64 -1.26
N THR A 120 0.18 -28.52 -1.99
CA THR A 120 0.17 -27.15 -1.47
C THR A 120 -0.82 -26.31 -2.26
N ASP A 121 -1.20 -25.15 -1.74
CA ASP A 121 -2.13 -24.22 -2.40
C ASP A 121 -1.62 -23.77 -3.78
N ASP A 122 -0.30 -23.65 -3.96
CA ASP A 122 0.36 -23.33 -5.23
C ASP A 122 0.09 -24.35 -6.36
N ASP A 123 -0.33 -25.57 -6.01
CA ASP A 123 -0.65 -26.61 -6.97
C ASP A 123 -2.06 -26.45 -7.56
N CYS A 124 -2.92 -25.67 -6.91
CA CYS A 124 -4.31 -25.54 -7.30
C CYS A 124 -4.52 -24.48 -8.40
N PRO A 125 -5.44 -24.73 -9.35
CA PRO A 125 -5.67 -23.81 -10.45
C PRO A 125 -6.33 -22.53 -9.95
N ALA A 126 -5.78 -21.38 -10.31
CA ALA A 126 -6.40 -20.10 -9.96
C ALA A 126 -7.87 -20.03 -10.41
N ASP A 127 -8.75 -19.64 -9.49
CA ASP A 127 -10.18 -19.39 -9.62
C ASP A 127 -11.06 -20.58 -10.11
N PRO A 128 -12.00 -21.10 -9.30
CA PRO A 128 -12.31 -20.74 -7.91
C PRO A 128 -11.56 -21.60 -6.89
N LEU A 129 -10.65 -22.48 -7.31
CA LEU A 129 -10.03 -23.49 -6.46
C LEU A 129 -8.62 -23.06 -6.06
N PHE A 130 -8.50 -22.31 -4.96
CA PHE A 130 -7.22 -21.74 -4.55
C PHE A 130 -6.51 -22.57 -3.47
N PHE A 131 -7.23 -23.40 -2.70
CA PHE A 131 -6.68 -24.04 -1.51
C PHE A 131 -6.60 -25.55 -1.68
N CYS A 132 -5.50 -26.11 -1.20
CA CYS A 132 -5.33 -27.55 -1.09
C CYS A 132 -5.86 -28.04 0.25
N ASP A 133 -6.92 -28.85 0.23
CA ASP A 133 -7.28 -29.62 1.40
C ASP A 133 -6.21 -30.70 1.64
N THR A 134 -5.35 -30.51 2.63
CA THR A 134 -4.25 -31.45 2.91
C THR A 134 -4.70 -32.78 3.53
N GLU A 135 -5.97 -32.92 3.95
CA GLU A 135 -6.53 -34.19 4.43
C GLU A 135 -7.10 -35.00 3.26
N ASP A 136 -7.84 -34.36 2.35
CA ASP A 136 -8.45 -35.00 1.18
C ASP A 136 -7.57 -34.94 -0.09
N HIS A 137 -6.49 -34.16 -0.06
CA HIS A 137 -5.60 -33.87 -1.19
C HIS A 137 -6.34 -33.35 -2.44
N ALA A 138 -7.40 -32.58 -2.18
CA ALA A 138 -8.34 -32.04 -3.15
C ALA A 138 -8.24 -30.51 -3.18
N CYS A 139 -8.12 -29.91 -4.38
CA CYS A 139 -8.27 -28.48 -4.53
C CYS A 139 -9.73 -28.07 -4.25
N ARG A 140 -9.90 -27.09 -3.38
CA ARG A 140 -11.19 -26.53 -2.98
C ARG A 140 -11.20 -25.02 -3.07
N GLY A 141 -12.40 -24.47 -3.07
CA GLY A 141 -12.61 -23.04 -2.86
C GLY A 141 -12.35 -22.64 -1.41
N CYS A 142 -12.47 -21.34 -1.15
CA CYS A 142 -12.43 -20.84 0.22
C CYS A 142 -13.61 -21.41 1.03
N GLU A 143 -13.41 -21.57 2.33
CA GLU A 143 -14.42 -21.92 3.34
C GLU A 143 -14.65 -20.77 4.32
N SER A 144 -13.76 -19.77 4.32
CA SER A 144 -13.87 -18.56 5.12
C SER A 144 -13.11 -17.42 4.48
N ASP A 145 -13.44 -16.20 4.91
CA ASP A 145 -12.84 -14.95 4.43
C ASP A 145 -11.32 -14.89 4.72
N LEU A 146 -10.87 -15.52 5.81
CA LEU A 146 -9.45 -15.68 6.17
C LEU A 146 -8.62 -16.41 5.11
N GLU A 147 -9.24 -17.21 4.26
CA GLU A 147 -8.49 -17.92 3.23
C GLU A 147 -8.21 -16.99 2.04
N CYS A 148 -8.96 -15.90 1.89
CA CYS A 148 -8.86 -15.00 0.75
C CYS A 148 -7.78 -13.91 0.86
N GLU A 149 -6.87 -13.96 1.85
CA GLU A 149 -5.86 -12.89 2.09
C GLU A 149 -4.91 -12.66 0.91
N ASP A 150 -4.54 -13.74 0.20
CA ASP A 150 -3.57 -13.70 -0.91
C ASP A 150 -4.23 -13.49 -2.28
N ALA A 151 -5.56 -13.65 -2.37
CA ALA A 151 -6.27 -13.30 -3.59
C ALA A 151 -6.18 -11.79 -3.74
N ALA A 152 -5.68 -11.28 -4.86
CA ALA A 152 -5.59 -9.85 -5.20
C ALA A 152 -6.94 -9.08 -5.21
N LEU A 153 -7.99 -9.72 -4.69
CA LEU A 153 -9.38 -9.35 -4.62
C LEU A 153 -9.93 -9.60 -3.20
N GLY A 154 -9.12 -9.86 -2.17
CA GLY A 154 -9.55 -10.53 -0.94
C GLY A 154 -10.32 -9.66 0.06
N GLY A 155 -11.62 -9.91 0.19
CA GLY A 155 -12.39 -9.55 1.37
C GLY A 155 -13.34 -10.66 1.81
N GLY A 156 -14.06 -11.29 0.88
CA GLY A 156 -15.10 -12.25 1.22
C GLY A 156 -14.95 -13.61 0.54
N CYS A 157 -15.42 -14.65 1.20
CA CYS A 157 -15.62 -15.97 0.65
C CYS A 157 -17.11 -16.23 0.38
N LEU A 158 -17.49 -16.39 -0.90
CA LEU A 158 -18.86 -16.72 -1.26
C LEU A 158 -19.24 -18.15 -0.86
N GLU A 159 -20.54 -18.43 -0.72
CA GLU A 159 -21.05 -19.81 -0.58
C GLU A 159 -20.64 -20.74 -1.75
N SER A 160 -20.23 -20.17 -2.89
CA SER A 160 -19.67 -20.92 -4.02
C SER A 160 -18.22 -21.35 -3.83
N GLY A 161 -17.53 -20.88 -2.77
CA GLY A 161 -16.10 -21.08 -2.53
C GLY A 161 -15.20 -20.14 -3.35
N GLU A 162 -15.76 -19.09 -3.93
CA GLU A 162 -15.03 -18.08 -4.71
C GLU A 162 -14.64 -16.90 -3.80
N CYS A 163 -13.37 -16.52 -3.83
CA CYS A 163 -12.90 -15.31 -3.17
C CYS A 163 -13.33 -14.09 -3.99
N VAL A 164 -14.02 -13.17 -3.34
CA VAL A 164 -14.50 -11.92 -3.93
C VAL A 164 -13.95 -10.71 -3.19
N PRO A 165 -13.90 -9.56 -3.88
CA PRO A 165 -13.69 -8.26 -3.25
C PRO A 165 -14.56 -8.06 -2.03
N CYS A 166 -14.06 -7.32 -1.04
CA CYS A 166 -14.90 -6.91 0.08
C CYS A 166 -16.11 -6.12 -0.44
N ASP A 167 -17.27 -6.35 0.16
CA ASP A 167 -18.48 -5.58 -0.09
C ASP A 167 -18.85 -4.76 1.16
N GLU A 168 -18.43 -5.19 2.36
CA GLU A 168 -18.68 -4.54 3.64
C GLU A 168 -17.41 -4.57 4.54
N ASP A 169 -17.33 -3.69 5.54
CA ASP A 169 -16.15 -3.58 6.42
C ASP A 169 -15.88 -4.88 7.23
N ASP A 170 -16.94 -5.61 7.58
CA ASP A 170 -16.88 -6.88 8.31
C ASP A 170 -16.09 -7.96 7.54
N ASP A 171 -16.02 -7.86 6.20
CA ASP A 171 -15.24 -8.76 5.33
C ASP A 171 -13.73 -8.62 5.59
N CYS A 172 -13.28 -7.46 6.09
CA CYS A 172 -11.87 -7.13 6.28
C CYS A 172 -11.33 -7.46 7.68
N GLU A 173 -12.20 -7.65 8.68
CA GLU A 173 -11.81 -8.00 10.05
C GLU A 173 -10.85 -9.20 10.13
N PRO A 174 -11.03 -10.29 9.36
CA PRO A 174 -10.18 -11.45 9.49
C PRO A 174 -8.74 -11.20 9.01
N LEU A 175 -8.56 -10.22 8.11
CA LEU A 175 -7.24 -9.76 7.63
C LEU A 175 -6.53 -8.83 8.63
N GLY A 176 -7.20 -8.49 9.75
CA GLY A 176 -6.74 -7.44 10.67
C GLY A 176 -6.83 -6.05 10.06
N LEU A 177 -7.71 -5.87 9.07
CA LEU A 177 -8.06 -4.60 8.44
C LEU A 177 -9.48 -4.21 8.86
N HIS A 178 -9.87 -2.95 8.68
CA HIS A 178 -11.07 -2.41 9.31
C HIS A 178 -12.05 -1.74 8.34
N GLY A 179 -11.66 -1.47 7.10
CA GLY A 179 -12.53 -0.81 6.13
C GLY A 179 -12.53 -1.50 4.78
N CYS A 180 -13.67 -1.47 4.11
CA CYS A 180 -13.80 -1.84 2.71
C CYS A 180 -14.04 -0.59 1.85
N LEU A 181 -13.03 -0.20 1.06
CA LEU A 181 -13.11 0.97 0.18
C LEU A 181 -12.87 0.58 -1.26
N GLU A 182 -13.84 0.87 -2.13
CA GLU A 182 -13.77 0.54 -3.56
C GLU A 182 -13.48 -0.94 -3.85
N ASN A 183 -14.00 -1.82 -2.99
CA ASN A 183 -13.79 -3.27 -2.98
C ASN A 183 -12.35 -3.71 -2.65
N GLU A 184 -11.60 -2.88 -1.93
CA GLU A 184 -10.28 -3.21 -1.36
C GLU A 184 -10.33 -3.04 0.16
N CYS A 185 -9.83 -4.03 0.89
CA CYS A 185 -9.66 -3.92 2.33
C CYS A 185 -8.53 -2.94 2.66
N VAL A 186 -8.83 -1.98 3.53
CA VAL A 186 -7.91 -0.94 3.97
C VAL A 186 -7.72 -0.97 5.48
N GLU A 187 -6.61 -0.41 5.96
CA GLU A 187 -6.30 -0.39 7.39
C GLU A 187 -7.35 0.40 8.18
N CYS A 188 -7.88 1.48 7.60
CA CYS A 188 -8.93 2.28 8.21
C CYS A 188 -9.81 2.99 7.19
N SER A 189 -11.06 3.21 7.55
CA SER A 189 -12.02 4.08 6.86
C SER A 189 -12.43 5.28 7.73
N GLU A 190 -12.35 5.13 9.05
CA GLU A 190 -12.59 6.17 10.05
C GLU A 190 -11.58 6.12 11.21
N ASP A 191 -11.47 7.21 11.98
CA ASP A 191 -10.53 7.30 13.11
C ASP A 191 -10.84 6.29 14.25
N ALA A 192 -12.02 5.67 14.25
CA ALA A 192 -12.38 4.65 15.23
C ALA A 192 -11.70 3.30 14.95
N ASP A 193 -11.26 3.09 13.70
CA ASP A 193 -10.59 1.87 13.25
C ASP A 193 -9.15 1.80 13.76
N CYS A 194 -8.54 2.97 13.97
CA CYS A 194 -7.13 3.10 14.33
C CYS A 194 -6.92 3.08 15.85
N THR A 195 -7.02 1.91 16.48
CA THR A 195 -6.78 1.74 17.93
C THR A 195 -5.66 0.75 18.23
N ASP A 196 -4.71 1.14 19.08
CA ASP A 196 -3.71 0.24 19.69
C ASP A 196 -3.97 0.15 21.21
N GLY A 197 -4.79 -0.82 21.60
CA GLY A 197 -5.21 -1.01 22.99
C GLY A 197 -6.14 0.11 23.47
N ASP A 198 -5.62 0.98 24.35
CA ASP A 198 -6.36 2.14 24.88
C ASP A 198 -5.99 3.45 24.15
N THR A 199 -5.05 3.39 23.19
CA THR A 199 -4.55 4.53 22.44
C THR A 199 -5.33 4.67 21.14
N GLN A 200 -5.77 5.89 20.83
CA GLN A 200 -6.43 6.21 19.57
C GLN A 200 -5.43 6.90 18.64
N HIS A 201 -5.46 6.53 17.37
CA HIS A 201 -4.73 7.16 16.28
C HIS A 201 -5.75 7.63 15.25
N GLY A 202 -5.40 8.58 14.38
CA GLY A 202 -6.31 8.95 13.30
C GLY A 202 -6.03 8.23 11.99
N CYS A 203 -7.06 8.13 11.17
CA CYS A 203 -7.00 7.52 9.84
C CYS A 203 -6.55 8.56 8.81
N ASP A 204 -5.64 8.22 7.90
CA ASP A 204 -5.35 9.06 6.74
C ASP A 204 -6.41 8.86 5.65
N PRO A 205 -7.29 9.82 5.38
CA PRO A 205 -8.34 9.67 4.37
C PRO A 205 -7.81 9.61 2.93
N ARG A 206 -6.50 9.83 2.69
CA ARG A 206 -5.89 9.74 1.35
C ARG A 206 -5.26 8.38 1.09
N THR A 207 -4.71 7.75 2.12
CA THR A 207 -3.98 6.48 1.99
C THR A 207 -4.67 5.32 2.70
N ASN A 208 -5.70 5.61 3.50
CA ASN A 208 -6.44 4.65 4.31
C ASN A 208 -5.52 3.84 5.23
N THR A 209 -4.54 4.52 5.81
CA THR A 209 -3.56 3.98 6.76
C THR A 209 -3.64 4.71 8.09
N CYS A 210 -3.44 4.00 9.19
CA CYS A 210 -3.45 4.61 10.51
C CYS A 210 -2.20 5.46 10.74
N SER A 211 -2.41 6.61 11.39
CA SER A 211 -1.33 7.52 11.76
C SER A 211 -0.40 6.86 12.77
N PRO A 212 0.93 7.08 12.66
CA PRO A 212 1.87 6.64 13.70
C PRO A 212 1.82 7.50 14.96
N ASN A 213 1.05 8.60 14.95
CA ASN A 213 0.94 9.52 16.08
C ASN A 213 -0.27 9.17 16.95
N ASP A 214 -0.13 9.27 18.26
CA ASP A 214 -1.25 9.20 19.19
C ASP A 214 -2.16 10.43 18.98
N ALA A 215 -3.45 10.28 19.26
CA ALA A 215 -4.40 11.37 19.23
C ALA A 215 -3.94 12.53 20.14
N GLY A 216 -3.92 13.74 19.58
CA GLY A 216 -3.56 14.95 20.30
C GLY A 216 -2.07 15.19 20.56
N ASP A 217 -1.18 14.25 20.20
CA ASP A 217 0.24 14.33 20.52
C ASP A 217 1.03 15.25 19.55
N VAL A 218 0.45 15.57 18.39
CA VAL A 218 1.09 16.44 17.41
C VAL A 218 0.77 17.90 17.71
N SER A 219 1.82 18.63 18.10
CA SER A 219 1.74 20.07 18.33
C SER A 219 1.85 20.88 17.03
N GLN A 220 1.58 22.17 17.12
CA GLN A 220 1.63 23.07 15.96
C GLN A 220 2.98 23.01 15.21
N CYS A 221 2.92 23.06 13.88
CA CYS A 221 4.06 22.90 12.96
C CYS A 221 4.74 21.52 12.96
N HIS A 222 4.23 20.53 13.69
CA HIS A 222 4.66 19.15 13.44
C HIS A 222 3.77 18.50 12.38
N GLN A 223 4.36 17.54 11.67
CA GLN A 223 3.67 16.81 10.61
C GLN A 223 2.54 15.97 11.19
N CYS A 224 1.41 15.99 10.52
CA CYS A 224 0.22 15.21 10.87
C CYS A 224 -0.28 14.44 9.66
N VAL A 225 -0.96 13.35 9.95
CA VAL A 225 -1.60 12.45 8.99
C VAL A 225 -3.11 12.61 9.05
N SER A 226 -3.67 12.90 10.22
CA SER A 226 -5.09 13.11 10.45
C SER A 226 -5.33 14.34 11.33
N ASP A 227 -6.57 14.83 11.41
CA ASP A 227 -6.90 15.88 12.37
C ASP A 227 -6.83 15.40 13.82
N LEU A 228 -7.04 14.10 14.04
CA LEU A 228 -7.00 13.51 15.38
C LEU A 228 -5.58 13.51 15.94
N ASP A 229 -4.56 13.47 15.09
CA ASP A 229 -3.15 13.66 15.50
C ASP A 229 -2.96 15.00 16.22
N CYS A 230 -3.73 16.02 15.82
CA CYS A 230 -3.60 17.36 16.34
C CYS A 230 -4.30 17.50 17.68
N SER A 231 -3.77 18.38 18.54
CA SER A 231 -4.22 18.62 19.93
C SER A 231 -5.69 18.30 20.21
N ASP A 232 -5.91 17.49 21.26
CA ASP A 232 -7.22 17.04 21.76
C ASP A 232 -8.23 18.13 22.13
N ASP A 233 -7.82 19.41 22.11
CA ASP A 233 -8.73 20.51 22.40
C ASP A 233 -9.77 20.75 21.29
N GLY A 234 -9.65 20.03 20.16
CA GLY A 234 -10.55 20.11 19.01
C GLY A 234 -10.46 21.44 18.28
N THR A 235 -9.42 22.23 18.57
CA THR A 235 -9.18 23.53 17.93
C THR A 235 -8.08 23.46 16.89
N SER A 236 -7.36 22.35 16.77
CA SER A 236 -6.37 22.16 15.73
C SER A 236 -6.88 21.19 14.65
N ALA A 237 -6.39 21.36 13.44
CA ALA A 237 -6.68 20.50 12.29
C ALA A 237 -5.39 20.24 11.51
N CYS A 238 -5.36 19.12 10.81
CA CYS A 238 -4.31 18.73 9.91
C CYS A 238 -4.57 19.32 8.53
N VAL A 239 -3.75 20.31 8.16
CA VAL A 239 -3.96 21.07 6.92
C VAL A 239 -2.80 20.92 5.98
N VAL A 240 -3.11 20.93 4.69
CA VAL A 240 -2.12 20.96 3.62
C VAL A 240 -1.52 22.35 3.55
N VAL A 241 -0.20 22.47 3.77
CA VAL A 241 0.51 23.74 3.67
C VAL A 241 1.28 23.77 2.35
N SER A 242 0.91 24.72 1.50
CA SER A 242 1.71 25.10 0.33
C SER A 242 2.50 26.36 0.66
N PHE A 243 3.81 26.32 0.41
CA PHE A 243 4.65 27.48 0.60
C PHE A 243 4.71 28.29 -0.70
N PRO A 244 4.43 29.61 -0.68
CA PRO A 244 4.26 30.42 -1.88
C PRO A 244 5.63 30.83 -2.45
N ILE A 245 6.42 29.84 -2.83
CA ILE A 245 7.47 30.02 -3.83
C ILE A 245 6.73 29.98 -5.19
N GLU A 246 7.11 30.80 -6.18
CA GLU A 246 6.39 30.85 -7.46
C GLU A 246 6.30 29.44 -8.10
N GLY A 247 5.11 28.85 -8.11
CA GLY A 247 4.87 27.46 -8.53
C GLY A 247 4.84 26.42 -7.40
N GLY A 248 4.72 26.84 -6.14
CA GLY A 248 4.94 26.03 -4.95
C GLY A 248 4.11 24.75 -4.88
N ASP A 249 4.84 23.63 -4.85
CA ASP A 249 4.33 22.31 -4.54
C ASP A 249 3.82 22.25 -3.08
N GLU A 250 3.02 21.23 -2.79
CA GLU A 250 2.67 20.85 -1.42
C GLU A 250 3.95 20.55 -0.65
N VAL A 251 4.18 21.27 0.46
CA VAL A 251 5.37 21.06 1.31
C VAL A 251 5.11 19.92 2.30
N GLY A 252 3.87 19.82 2.77
CA GLY A 252 3.44 18.78 3.68
C GLY A 252 2.12 19.13 4.36
N THR A 253 1.78 18.34 5.36
CA THR A 253 0.57 18.51 6.19
C THR A 253 0.97 18.72 7.63
N TYR A 254 0.39 19.74 8.27
CA TYR A 254 0.81 20.17 9.60
C TYR A 254 -0.39 20.51 10.47
N CYS A 255 -0.24 20.27 11.77
CA CYS A 255 -1.24 20.69 12.74
C CYS A 255 -1.25 22.21 12.85
N THR A 256 -2.44 22.79 12.68
CA THR A 256 -2.65 24.21 12.92
C THR A 256 -4.06 24.54 13.36
N MET A 257 -4.25 25.73 13.92
CA MET A 257 -5.54 26.22 14.39
C MET A 257 -6.26 27.03 13.30
N PRO A 258 -7.62 26.97 13.27
CA PRO A 258 -8.44 27.86 12.47
C PRO A 258 -8.11 29.31 12.74
N CYS A 259 -8.31 30.14 11.72
CA CYS A 259 -8.20 31.57 11.90
C CYS A 259 -9.25 32.06 12.89
N PRO A 260 -8.85 32.81 13.91
CA PRO A 260 -9.78 33.58 14.73
C PRO A 260 -10.54 34.62 13.88
N GLU A 261 -11.69 35.09 14.38
CA GLU A 261 -12.53 36.07 13.67
C GLU A 261 -11.79 37.37 13.34
N LEU A 262 -10.72 37.68 14.08
CA LEU A 262 -9.81 38.79 13.82
C LEU A 262 -8.50 38.26 13.22
N PRO A 263 -8.07 38.72 12.04
CA PRO A 263 -6.86 38.22 11.37
C PRO A 263 -5.58 38.36 12.20
N ASP A 264 -5.52 39.38 13.07
CA ASP A 264 -4.37 39.65 13.93
C ASP A 264 -4.29 38.67 15.12
N ASP A 265 -5.36 37.94 15.45
CA ASP A 265 -5.38 37.03 16.59
C ASP A 265 -4.59 35.74 16.30
N CYS A 266 -4.34 35.36 15.03
CA CYS A 266 -3.38 34.29 14.71
C CYS A 266 -2.00 34.57 15.35
N LEU A 267 -1.63 35.85 15.46
CA LEU A 267 -0.37 36.30 16.04
C LEU A 267 -0.35 36.15 17.56
N ASP A 268 -1.51 36.33 18.21
CA ASP A 268 -1.66 36.23 19.66
C ASP A 268 -1.74 34.76 20.12
N VAL A 269 -2.32 33.88 19.30
CA VAL A 269 -2.47 32.45 19.62
C VAL A 269 -1.18 31.67 19.40
N VAL A 270 -0.47 31.92 18.28
CA VAL A 270 0.76 31.18 17.94
C VAL A 270 2.02 31.78 18.58
N GLY A 271 1.89 32.97 19.18
CA GLY A 271 2.98 33.69 19.82
C GLY A 271 4.04 34.20 18.84
N SER A 272 3.95 33.88 17.55
CA SER A 272 4.87 34.39 16.53
C SER A 272 4.10 35.00 15.37
N ARG A 273 4.67 36.08 14.86
CA ARG A 273 4.05 36.86 13.79
C ARG A 273 4.42 36.40 12.37
N GLY A 274 5.10 35.25 12.27
CA GLY A 274 5.42 34.58 11.02
C GLY A 274 4.24 33.83 10.40
N TYR A 275 3.08 33.79 11.07
CA TYR A 275 1.86 33.14 10.60
C TYR A 275 0.93 34.14 9.93
N ALA A 276 0.19 33.67 8.93
CA ALA A 276 -0.90 34.41 8.34
C ALA A 276 -2.13 33.52 8.20
N CYS A 277 -3.29 34.14 8.31
CA CYS A 277 -4.53 33.49 7.96
C CYS A 277 -4.58 33.21 6.46
N ARG A 278 -4.77 31.94 6.07
CA ARG A 278 -4.93 31.54 4.67
C ARG A 278 -6.01 30.49 4.53
N SER A 279 -6.75 30.59 3.42
CA SER A 279 -7.65 29.54 3.01
C SER A 279 -6.83 28.37 2.49
N VAL A 280 -6.83 27.27 3.23
CA VAL A 280 -6.12 26.02 2.87
C VAL A 280 -7.09 24.86 2.83
N GLN A 281 -6.62 23.73 2.29
CA GLN A 281 -7.39 22.49 2.26
C GLN A 281 -7.10 21.70 3.54
N ARG A 282 -8.16 21.28 4.25
CA ARG A 282 -8.05 20.30 5.32
C ARG A 282 -7.78 18.94 4.69
N ARG A 283 -6.90 18.13 5.27
CA ARG A 283 -6.60 16.82 4.71
C ARG A 283 -7.87 15.95 4.69
N GLY A 284 -8.12 15.26 3.59
CA GLY A 284 -9.33 14.46 3.39
C GLY A 284 -10.60 15.21 2.99
N ASP A 285 -10.65 16.53 3.12
CA ASP A 285 -11.84 17.29 2.71
C ASP A 285 -11.68 17.79 1.27
N GLU A 286 -12.68 17.53 0.42
CA GLU A 286 -12.77 18.13 -0.91
C GLU A 286 -13.07 19.64 -0.84
N LEU A 287 -13.61 20.10 0.28
CA LEU A 287 -13.94 21.52 0.48
C LEU A 287 -12.68 22.34 0.74
N THR A 288 -12.35 23.15 -0.25
CA THR A 288 -11.45 24.28 -0.09
C THR A 288 -12.20 25.46 0.56
N GLY A 289 -11.52 26.25 1.40
CA GLY A 289 -12.07 27.51 1.91
C GLY A 289 -12.15 27.66 3.42
N TYR A 290 -11.53 26.77 4.19
CA TYR A 290 -11.31 27.00 5.61
C TYR A 290 -10.06 27.84 5.79
N ASP A 291 -10.21 28.88 6.61
CA ASP A 291 -9.13 29.79 6.94
C ASP A 291 -8.38 29.25 8.17
N PHE A 292 -7.08 28.99 8.00
CA PHE A 292 -6.20 28.49 9.06
C PHE A 292 -4.97 29.38 9.23
N CYS A 293 -4.41 29.42 10.44
CA CYS A 293 -3.17 30.14 10.72
C CYS A 293 -1.98 29.32 10.22
N VAL A 294 -1.43 29.60 9.04
CA VAL A 294 -0.28 28.84 8.49
C VAL A 294 0.98 29.71 8.44
N PRO A 295 2.18 29.11 8.53
CA PRO A 295 3.42 29.85 8.31
C PRO A 295 3.41 30.56 6.96
N ALA A 296 3.70 31.87 6.98
CA ALA A 296 3.62 32.73 5.80
C ALA A 296 5.00 33.08 5.22
N ARG A 297 6.08 32.85 5.99
CA ARG A 297 7.44 33.33 5.71
C ARG A 297 8.49 32.25 5.60
N THR A 298 8.23 31.09 6.19
CA THR A 298 9.06 29.89 6.13
C THR A 298 8.14 28.67 6.24
N THR A 299 8.67 27.47 6.05
CA THR A 299 7.95 26.22 6.31
C THR A 299 7.85 25.97 7.81
N CYS A 300 7.11 24.92 8.19
CA CYS A 300 6.98 24.52 9.57
C CYS A 300 8.34 24.09 10.16
N GLU A 301 9.14 23.35 9.39
CA GLU A 301 10.50 22.94 9.73
C GLU A 301 11.40 24.16 9.96
N GLY A 302 11.36 25.14 9.03
CA GLY A 302 12.19 26.33 9.15
C GLY A 302 11.80 27.20 10.36
N TYR A 303 10.51 27.21 10.70
CA TYR A 303 10.01 27.85 11.90
C TYR A 303 10.49 27.14 13.19
N LEU A 304 10.41 25.81 13.24
CA LEU A 304 10.83 25.01 14.39
C LEU A 304 12.35 25.08 14.61
N ASP A 305 13.14 25.03 13.54
CA ASP A 305 14.60 25.19 13.58
C ASP A 305 14.99 26.55 14.18
N ALA A 306 14.31 27.62 13.75
CA ALA A 306 14.52 28.96 14.30
C ALA A 306 14.09 29.07 15.78
N LEU A 307 12.95 28.46 16.13
CA LEU A 307 12.41 28.48 17.49
C LEU A 307 13.35 27.77 18.48
N THR A 308 13.91 26.63 18.07
CA THR A 308 14.80 25.79 18.89
C THR A 308 16.27 26.22 18.84
N THR A 309 16.59 27.25 18.07
CA THR A 309 17.97 27.71 17.80
C THR A 309 18.86 26.58 17.27
N GLN A 310 18.32 25.80 16.33
CA GLN A 310 19.01 24.68 15.69
C GLN A 310 20.37 25.14 15.14
N ALA A 311 21.42 24.39 15.49
CA ALA A 311 22.76 24.66 14.98
C ALA A 311 22.88 24.19 13.52
N CYS A 312 23.58 24.96 12.70
CA CYS A 312 23.76 24.66 11.28
C CYS A 312 25.18 24.94 10.81
N GLY A 313 25.64 24.19 9.80
CA GLY A 313 26.89 24.46 9.09
C GLY A 313 26.67 25.20 7.77
N GLU A 314 25.50 25.00 7.15
CA GLU A 314 25.07 25.66 5.92
C GLU A 314 23.55 25.80 5.90
N SER A 315 23.04 26.64 4.98
CA SER A 315 21.59 26.93 4.91
C SER A 315 20.74 25.72 4.49
N ALA A 316 21.34 24.70 3.86
CA ALA A 316 20.64 23.46 3.53
C ALA A 316 20.33 22.59 4.76
N ASN A 317 20.89 22.91 5.95
CA ASN A 317 20.55 22.25 7.21
C ASN A 317 19.41 22.95 7.96
N CYS A 318 18.79 23.96 7.36
CA CYS A 318 17.74 24.75 7.98
C CYS A 318 16.47 24.64 7.15
N GLY A 319 15.38 24.28 7.81
CA GLY A 319 14.07 24.17 7.20
C GLY A 319 13.83 22.86 6.46
N ALA A 320 12.92 22.87 5.49
CA ALA A 320 12.49 21.66 4.82
C ALA A 320 13.51 21.21 3.76
N ASP A 321 13.76 19.90 3.69
CA ASP A 321 14.76 19.34 2.78
C ASP A 321 14.51 19.74 1.32
N GLY A 322 15.50 20.36 0.70
CA GLY A 322 15.42 20.82 -0.70
C GLY A 322 14.65 22.13 -0.92
N ILE A 323 14.15 22.77 0.15
CA ILE A 323 13.43 24.05 0.09
C ILE A 323 14.30 25.14 0.73
N ALA A 324 14.46 26.27 0.04
CA ALA A 324 15.22 27.42 0.55
C ALA A 324 14.32 28.37 1.37
N ASP A 325 13.77 27.86 2.47
CA ASP A 325 12.80 28.51 3.36
C ASP A 325 13.41 29.05 4.68
N ALA A 326 14.61 28.58 5.04
CA ALA A 326 15.41 29.04 6.14
C ALA A 326 16.89 29.21 5.74
N VAL A 327 17.65 29.91 6.56
CA VAL A 327 19.03 30.34 6.32
C VAL A 327 19.85 30.12 7.58
N CYS A 328 21.08 29.66 7.39
CA CYS A 328 22.05 29.53 8.46
C CYS A 328 22.84 30.85 8.65
N ILE A 329 22.73 31.47 9.82
CA ILE A 329 23.46 32.70 10.18
C ILE A 329 24.11 32.52 11.55
N ASP A 330 25.43 32.75 11.61
CA ASP A 330 26.22 32.58 12.83
C ASP A 330 26.01 31.20 13.49
N ASP A 331 26.00 30.15 12.66
CA ASP A 331 25.78 28.74 13.03
C ASP A 331 24.40 28.45 13.63
N ILE A 332 23.40 29.32 13.45
CA ILE A 332 22.01 29.13 13.91
C ILE A 332 21.03 29.28 12.74
N CYS A 333 20.03 28.39 12.68
CA CYS A 333 18.95 28.49 11.70
C CYS A 333 18.00 29.66 11.99
N THR A 334 17.66 30.39 10.94
CA THR A 334 16.74 31.53 10.97
C THR A 334 15.98 31.64 9.64
N TYR A 335 15.00 32.54 9.54
CA TYR A 335 14.30 32.84 8.31
C TYR A 335 14.14 34.34 8.07
N ALA A 336 13.74 34.70 6.86
CA ALA A 336 13.63 36.08 6.41
C ALA A 336 12.50 36.84 7.11
N CYS A 337 12.75 38.09 7.50
CA CYS A 337 11.81 38.98 8.19
C CYS A 337 11.60 40.30 7.42
N PRO A 338 11.00 40.29 6.22
CA PRO A 338 10.78 41.49 5.41
C PRO A 338 9.95 42.59 6.12
N GLY A 339 9.08 42.19 7.05
CA GLY A 339 8.28 43.05 7.93
C GLY A 339 9.00 43.53 9.19
N GLY A 340 10.28 43.21 9.36
CA GLY A 340 11.09 43.56 10.52
C GLY A 340 10.90 42.59 11.69
N ALA A 341 11.20 43.02 12.92
CA ALA A 341 11.10 42.19 14.14
C ALA A 341 9.69 41.61 14.37
N ALA A 342 8.68 42.19 13.70
CA ALA A 342 7.32 41.70 13.70
C ALA A 342 7.09 40.47 12.81
N ASP A 343 8.10 39.88 12.18
CA ASP A 343 7.94 38.57 11.50
C ASP A 343 8.56 37.43 12.33
N CYS A 344 9.27 37.75 13.41
CA CYS A 344 10.13 36.81 14.12
C CYS A 344 9.46 36.14 15.32
N PRO A 345 9.90 34.93 15.71
CA PRO A 345 9.38 34.26 16.89
C PRO A 345 9.83 34.98 18.17
N PRO A 346 9.18 34.76 19.32
CA PRO A 346 9.55 35.38 20.60
C PRO A 346 10.99 35.10 21.03
N SER A 347 11.53 33.94 20.65
CA SER A 347 12.90 33.53 20.92
C SER A 347 13.93 34.30 20.07
N GLN A 348 13.49 34.98 19.01
CA GLN A 348 14.34 35.75 18.08
C GLN A 348 13.72 37.14 17.86
N ALA A 349 13.63 37.95 18.92
CA ALA A 349 12.83 39.19 18.92
C ALA A 349 13.40 40.33 18.03
N SER A 350 14.47 40.09 17.27
CA SER A 350 15.11 41.07 16.40
C SER A 350 15.17 40.62 14.95
N CYS A 351 15.10 41.58 14.04
CA CYS A 351 15.29 41.35 12.60
C CYS A 351 16.54 42.11 12.16
N GLU A 352 17.65 41.39 12.06
CA GLU A 352 18.95 41.94 11.70
C GLU A 352 19.37 41.46 10.31
N ALA A 353 19.83 42.39 9.47
CA ALA A 353 20.16 42.13 8.08
C ALA A 353 19.04 41.43 7.26
N GLY A 354 17.79 41.56 7.70
CA GLY A 354 16.62 40.95 7.04
C GLY A 354 16.32 39.51 7.47
N ASN A 355 16.95 39.00 8.53
CA ASN A 355 16.66 37.67 9.10
C ASN A 355 16.39 37.77 10.61
N CYS A 356 15.60 36.83 11.12
CA CYS A 356 15.32 36.77 12.55
C CYS A 356 16.59 36.40 13.33
N GLN A 357 16.84 37.07 14.46
CA GLN A 357 18.02 36.77 15.27
C GLN A 357 17.65 36.69 16.76
N PRO A 358 18.27 35.76 17.52
CA PRO A 358 18.06 35.57 18.95
C PRO A 358 18.24 36.84 19.79
#